data_AF-A0A925SC26-F1
#
_entry.id   AF-A0A925SC26-F1
#
_cell.length_a   1.000
_cell.length_b   1.000
_cell.length_c   1.000
_cell.angle_alpha   90.00
_cell.angle_beta   90.00
_cell.angle_gamma   90.00
#
_symmetry.space_group_name_H-M   'P 1'
#
loop_
_entity.id
_entity.type
_entity.pdbx_description
1 polymer ?
#
loop_
_entity_poly.entity_id
_entity_poly.type
_entity_poly.pdbx_seq_one_letter_code
_entity_poly.pdbx_strand_id
1 'polypeptide(L)'
;VTFTVAVSGTSPTYQWRLNNTNLSGANGPSLVLNNVQFTNQGNYTVVVTNLLGALTNGPGTLRVLVSPYSFAGATKVGSSYGVTFNTDIGRTYIVKYKDVLDSLPWTLVLTNVVGNGSPAVITDPTATGPERYYRIETLFP
;
A
#
# COMPACT_ATOMS: atom_id res chain seq x y z
N VAL A 1 -5.94 -6.43 11.79
CA VAL A 1 -6.95 -7.31 11.14
C VAL A 1 -6.74 -8.72 11.65
N THR A 2 -7.80 -9.45 11.97
CA THR A 2 -7.69 -10.83 12.47
C THR A 2 -8.52 -11.76 11.60
N PHE A 3 -7.89 -12.82 11.12
CA PHE A 3 -8.57 -13.97 10.51
C PHE A 3 -8.61 -15.11 11.52
N THR A 4 -9.75 -15.80 11.59
CA THR A 4 -9.96 -16.95 12.49
C THR A 4 -10.55 -18.10 11.72
N VAL A 5 -10.15 -19.32 12.07
CA VAL A 5 -10.77 -20.55 11.56
C VAL A 5 -11.29 -21.39 12.73
N ALA A 6 -12.52 -21.87 12.60
CA ALA A 6 -13.09 -22.85 13.51
C ALA A 6 -12.96 -24.25 12.89
N VAL A 7 -12.44 -25.20 13.66
CA VAL A 7 -12.23 -26.58 13.21
C VAL A 7 -12.81 -27.54 14.25
N SER A 8 -13.61 -28.49 13.79
CA SER A 8 -14.03 -29.66 14.57
C SER A 8 -13.13 -30.86 14.24
N GLY A 9 -12.34 -31.32 15.21
CA GLY A 9 -11.43 -32.45 15.04
C GLY A 9 -10.34 -32.50 16.11
N THR A 10 -9.66 -33.64 16.23
CA THR A 10 -8.58 -33.82 17.22
C THR A 10 -7.23 -33.39 16.65
N SER A 11 -6.47 -32.62 17.44
CA SER A 11 -5.07 -32.24 17.19
C SER A 11 -4.77 -31.69 15.78
N PRO A 12 -5.50 -30.66 15.31
CA PRO A 12 -5.18 -30.03 14.03
C PRO A 12 -3.86 -29.26 14.09
N THR A 13 -3.11 -29.30 13.00
CA THR A 13 -2.04 -28.34 12.69
C THR A 13 -2.54 -27.35 11.65
N TYR A 14 -2.03 -26.12 11.71
CA TYR A 14 -2.45 -25.02 10.83
C TYR A 14 -1.25 -24.48 10.07
N GLN A 15 -1.50 -24.06 8.83
CA GLN A 15 -0.56 -23.28 8.04
C GLN A 15 -1.34 -22.21 7.26
N TRP A 16 -1.23 -20.95 7.68
CA TRP A 16 -1.79 -19.84 6.92
C TRP A 16 -0.96 -19.55 5.69
N ARG A 17 -1.63 -19.09 4.63
CA ARG A 17 -1.04 -18.74 3.35
C ARG A 17 -1.60 -17.41 2.85
N LEU A 18 -0.73 -16.61 2.25
CA LEU A 18 -1.10 -15.44 1.46
C LEU A 18 -0.83 -15.74 -0.01
N ASN A 19 -1.84 -15.63 -0.87
CA ASN A 19 -1.73 -15.90 -2.30
C ASN A 19 -1.04 -17.26 -2.58
N ASN A 20 -1.46 -18.29 -1.83
CA ASN A 20 -0.94 -19.67 -1.85
C ASN A 20 0.48 -19.88 -1.33
N THR A 21 1.18 -18.84 -0.89
CA THR A 21 2.51 -18.94 -0.25
C THR A 21 2.37 -19.03 1.27
N ASN A 22 3.08 -19.98 1.89
CA ASN A 22 3.07 -20.16 3.34
C ASN A 22 3.60 -18.91 4.07
N LEU A 23 2.85 -18.47 5.07
CA LEU A 23 3.28 -17.43 6.00
C LEU A 23 4.07 -18.08 7.15
N SER A 24 5.34 -17.71 7.29
CA SER A 24 6.20 -18.26 8.34
C SER A 24 5.64 -17.96 9.73
N GLY A 25 5.63 -18.97 10.61
CA GLY A 25 5.16 -18.86 12.00
C GLY A 25 3.64 -18.75 12.17
N ALA A 26 2.87 -18.69 11.08
CA ALA A 26 1.42 -18.58 11.13
C ALA A 26 0.77 -19.97 11.24
N ASN A 27 0.87 -20.56 12.44
CA ASN A 27 0.52 -21.96 12.69
C ASN A 27 -0.60 -22.14 13.72
N GLY A 28 -1.31 -21.05 14.05
CA GLY A 28 -2.43 -21.06 14.99
C GLY A 28 -3.80 -21.05 14.31
N PRO A 29 -4.88 -21.22 15.10
CA PRO A 29 -6.26 -21.11 14.61
C PRO A 29 -6.65 -19.67 14.24
N SER A 30 -5.83 -18.69 14.61
CA SER A 30 -5.99 -17.28 14.25
C SER A 30 -4.72 -16.71 13.64
N LEU A 31 -4.87 -15.86 12.62
CA LEU A 31 -3.82 -15.03 12.06
C LEU A 31 -4.12 -13.56 12.39
N VAL A 32 -3.24 -12.94 13.17
CA VAL A 32 -3.32 -11.53 13.53
C VAL A 32 -2.34 -10.75 12.66
N LEU A 33 -2.86 -9.81 11.86
CA LEU A 33 -2.09 -8.88 11.06
C LEU A 33 -2.13 -7.50 11.72
N ASN A 34 -0.98 -7.06 12.22
CA ASN A 34 -0.79 -5.72 12.79
C ASN A 34 -0.28 -4.76 11.70
N ASN A 35 -0.65 -3.48 11.80
CA ASN A 35 -0.22 -2.42 10.89
C ASN A 35 -0.32 -2.82 9.39
N VAL A 36 -1.49 -3.30 8.97
CA VAL A 36 -1.72 -3.84 7.61
C VAL A 36 -1.33 -2.81 6.55
N GLN A 37 -0.46 -3.22 5.63
CA GLN A 37 0.03 -2.44 4.49
C GLN A 37 -0.45 -3.04 3.16
N PHE A 38 -0.23 -2.32 2.06
CA PHE A 38 -0.61 -2.77 0.71
C PHE A 38 0.00 -4.11 0.31
N THR A 39 1.22 -4.40 0.74
CA THR A 39 1.87 -5.70 0.50
C THR A 39 1.20 -6.87 1.22
N ASN A 40 0.31 -6.59 2.17
CA ASN A 40 -0.50 -7.61 2.86
C ASN A 40 -1.85 -7.84 2.18
N GLN A 41 -2.17 -7.13 1.09
CA GLN A 41 -3.41 -7.42 0.37
C GLN A 41 -3.33 -8.79 -0.32
N GLY A 42 -4.48 -9.46 -0.44
CA GLY A 42 -4.58 -10.70 -1.19
C GLY A 42 -5.52 -11.70 -0.55
N ASN A 43 -5.41 -12.94 -1.04
CA ASN A 43 -6.24 -14.04 -0.59
C ASN A 43 -5.54 -14.82 0.51
N TYR A 44 -6.15 -14.82 1.69
CA TYR A 44 -5.71 -15.58 2.83
C TYR A 44 -6.44 -16.93 2.88
N THR A 45 -5.69 -18.03 2.89
CA THR A 45 -6.21 -19.37 3.11
C THR A 45 -5.48 -20.01 4.29
N VAL A 46 -6.08 -21.03 4.88
CA VAL A 46 -5.43 -21.86 5.89
C VAL A 46 -5.54 -23.32 5.48
N VAL A 47 -4.43 -24.03 5.53
CA VAL A 47 -4.39 -25.50 5.45
C VAL A 47 -4.47 -26.02 6.87
N VAL A 48 -5.45 -26.87 7.12
CA VAL A 48 -5.65 -27.57 8.39
C VAL A 48 -5.38 -29.05 8.16
N THR A 49 -4.44 -29.62 8.90
CA THR A 49 -4.04 -31.02 8.75
C THR A 49 -4.22 -31.77 10.07
N ASN A 50 -4.71 -33.00 10.00
CA ASN A 50 -4.68 -33.95 11.12
C ASN A 50 -4.27 -35.34 10.61
N LEU A 51 -4.32 -36.35 11.47
CA LEU A 51 -3.96 -37.74 11.12
C LEU A 51 -4.81 -38.35 9.99
N LEU A 52 -5.99 -37.79 9.70
CA LEU A 52 -6.91 -38.29 8.70
C LEU A 52 -6.77 -37.58 7.34
N GLY A 53 -6.03 -36.47 7.28
CA GLY A 53 -5.76 -35.74 6.03
C GLY A 53 -5.66 -34.23 6.23
N ALA A 54 -5.73 -33.51 5.10
CA ALA A 54 -5.65 -32.05 5.06
C ALA A 54 -6.87 -31.44 4.36
N LEU A 55 -7.37 -30.33 4.91
CA LEU A 55 -8.42 -29.51 4.33
C LEU A 55 -7.93 -28.08 4.19
N THR A 56 -8.33 -27.42 3.11
CA THR A 56 -8.06 -25.99 2.89
C THR A 56 -9.39 -25.23 2.94
N ASN A 57 -9.45 -24.16 3.73
CA ASN A 57 -10.60 -23.24 3.71
C ASN A 57 -10.65 -22.45 2.39
N GLY A 58 -11.85 -22.04 1.98
CA GLY A 58 -12.05 -20.99 0.98
C GLY A 58 -11.33 -19.69 1.35
N PRO A 59 -10.96 -18.86 0.36
CA PRO A 59 -10.14 -17.68 0.61
C PRO A 59 -10.92 -16.57 1.32
N GLY A 60 -10.33 -16.00 2.37
CA GLY A 60 -10.71 -14.68 2.90
C GLY A 60 -9.88 -13.59 2.21
N THR A 61 -10.52 -12.66 1.51
CA THR A 61 -9.82 -11.59 0.79
C THR A 61 -9.60 -10.37 1.66
N LEU A 62 -8.35 -9.95 1.82
CA LEU A 62 -7.99 -8.66 2.40
C LEU A 62 -7.75 -7.64 1.30
N ARG A 63 -8.54 -6.57 1.31
CA ARG A 63 -8.29 -5.37 0.51
C ARG A 63 -7.89 -4.23 1.43
N VAL A 64 -6.74 -3.62 1.15
CA VAL A 64 -6.33 -2.38 1.79
C VAL A 64 -6.88 -1.24 0.95
N LEU A 65 -7.73 -0.40 1.54
CA LEU A 65 -8.29 0.75 0.84
C LEU A 65 -7.35 1.94 0.97
N VAL A 66 -7.34 2.79 -0.05
CA VAL A 66 -6.61 4.06 -0.02
C VAL A 66 -7.44 5.12 0.69
N SER A 67 -6.79 5.91 1.54
CA SER A 67 -7.30 7.23 1.87
C SER A 67 -7.04 8.16 0.67
N PRO A 68 -7.94 9.08 0.33
CA PRO A 68 -7.68 10.06 -0.72
C PRO A 68 -6.42 10.86 -0.39
N TYR A 69 -5.49 10.93 -1.34
CA TYR A 69 -4.23 11.64 -1.16
C TYR A 69 -4.49 13.14 -1.02
N SER A 70 -4.06 13.71 0.09
CA SER A 70 -3.99 15.15 0.28
C SER A 70 -2.53 15.58 0.36
N PHE A 71 -2.23 16.71 -0.26
CA PHE A 71 -1.00 17.41 0.05
C PHE A 71 -1.09 17.87 1.51
N ALA A 72 -0.09 17.50 2.30
CA ALA A 72 0.08 17.95 3.68
C ALA A 72 0.63 19.38 3.74
N GLY A 73 1.28 19.84 2.68
CA GLY A 73 1.76 21.22 2.57
C GLY A 73 2.42 21.52 1.23
N ALA A 74 2.62 22.81 0.97
CA ALA A 74 3.41 23.32 -0.14
C ALA A 74 4.35 24.41 0.38
N THR A 75 5.56 24.46 -0.15
CA THR A 75 6.61 25.39 0.28
C THR A 75 7.25 26.08 -0.93
N LYS A 76 7.65 27.34 -0.77
CA LYS A 76 8.51 28.03 -1.72
C LYS A 76 9.75 28.52 -0.99
N VAL A 77 10.93 28.14 -1.47
CA VAL A 77 12.22 28.53 -0.89
C VAL A 77 13.10 29.07 -2.01
N GLY A 78 13.33 30.38 -2.02
CA GLY A 78 13.95 31.06 -3.16
C GLY A 78 13.12 30.85 -4.44
N SER A 79 13.76 30.31 -5.48
CA SER A 79 13.11 29.96 -6.75
C SER A 79 12.55 28.53 -6.78
N SER A 80 12.82 27.71 -5.76
CA SER A 80 12.37 26.32 -5.72
C SER A 80 10.99 26.22 -5.07
N TYR A 81 10.16 25.35 -5.62
CA TYR A 81 8.88 24.97 -5.02
C TYR A 81 9.02 23.60 -4.38
N GLY A 82 8.08 23.24 -3.51
CA GLY A 82 8.03 21.93 -2.92
C GLY A 82 6.65 21.56 -2.44
N VAL A 83 6.41 20.26 -2.36
CA VAL A 83 5.16 19.67 -1.87
C VAL A 83 5.47 18.58 -0.87
N THR A 84 4.63 18.47 0.15
CA THR A 84 4.68 17.39 1.12
C THR A 84 3.38 16.60 1.06
N PHE A 85 3.46 15.28 1.10
CA PHE A 85 2.29 14.41 1.16
C PHE A 85 2.60 13.13 1.94
N ASN A 86 1.59 12.56 2.57
CA ASN A 86 1.72 11.30 3.30
C ASN A 86 1.90 10.14 2.34
N THR A 87 2.77 9.18 2.69
CA THR A 87 3.00 7.98 1.88
C THR A 87 2.69 6.71 2.65
N ASP A 88 2.02 5.77 2.01
CA ASP A 88 1.84 4.39 2.49
C ASP A 88 3.03 3.49 2.08
N ILE A 89 3.42 2.55 2.94
CA ILE A 89 4.52 1.61 2.67
C ILE A 89 4.20 0.75 1.43
N GLY A 90 5.19 0.64 0.54
CA GLY A 90 5.13 -0.27 -0.62
C GLY A 90 4.29 0.23 -1.78
N ARG A 91 3.82 1.49 -1.74
CA ARG A 91 3.19 2.17 -2.88
C ARG A 91 4.20 3.03 -3.63
N THR A 92 4.02 3.14 -4.95
CA THR A 92 4.77 4.10 -5.76
C THR A 92 3.87 5.25 -6.18
N TYR A 93 4.31 6.46 -5.88
CA TYR A 93 3.66 7.72 -6.20
C TYR A 93 4.40 8.39 -7.35
N ILE A 94 3.66 8.87 -8.34
CA ILE A 94 4.17 9.68 -9.45
C ILE A 94 3.76 11.12 -9.16
N VAL A 95 4.76 11.98 -8.96
CA VAL A 95 4.54 13.41 -8.78
C VAL A 95 4.66 14.07 -10.13
N LYS A 96 3.55 14.64 -10.60
CA LYS A 96 3.49 15.38 -11.85
C LYS A 96 3.36 16.87 -11.58
N TYR A 97 3.81 17.66 -12.54
CA TYR A 97 3.79 19.12 -12.44
C TYR A 97 3.32 19.80 -13.73
N LYS A 98 2.90 21.07 -13.60
CA LYS A 98 2.60 21.99 -14.71
C LYS A 98 2.84 23.43 -14.31
N ASP A 99 3.10 24.27 -15.31
CA ASP A 99 3.17 25.73 -15.16
C ASP A 99 1.83 26.43 -15.41
N VAL A 100 0.90 25.77 -16.13
CA VAL A 100 -0.43 26.31 -16.44
C VAL A 100 -1.49 25.24 -16.12
N LEU A 101 -2.41 25.57 -15.21
CA LEU A 101 -3.41 24.62 -14.69
C LEU A 101 -4.28 24.00 -15.79
N ASP A 102 -4.75 24.82 -16.72
CA ASP A 102 -5.71 24.41 -17.75
C ASP A 102 -5.08 23.67 -18.94
N SER A 103 -3.75 23.60 -19.01
CA SER A 103 -3.08 22.79 -20.03
C SER A 103 -3.40 21.32 -19.76
N LEU A 104 -3.94 20.57 -20.73
CA LEU A 104 -4.18 19.13 -20.63
C LEU A 104 -3.39 18.40 -21.74
N PRO A 105 -2.85 17.17 -21.49
CA PRO A 105 -2.95 16.33 -20.29
C PRO A 105 -1.79 16.52 -19.28
N TRP A 106 -1.81 15.84 -18.13
CA TRP A 106 -0.70 15.84 -17.15
C TRP A 106 0.40 14.86 -17.57
N THR A 107 1.38 15.35 -18.33
CA THR A 107 2.45 14.52 -18.92
C THR A 107 3.80 14.66 -18.22
N LEU A 108 4.12 15.84 -17.67
CA LEU A 108 5.41 16.08 -17.04
C LEU A 108 5.50 15.41 -15.67
N VAL A 109 6.50 14.55 -15.51
CA VAL A 109 6.80 13.84 -14.26
C VAL A 109 7.99 14.51 -13.60
N LEU A 110 7.83 14.93 -12.35
CA LEU A 110 8.91 15.44 -11.52
C LEU A 110 9.75 14.30 -10.96
N THR A 111 9.08 13.34 -10.30
CA THR A 111 9.76 12.22 -9.64
C THR A 111 8.78 11.09 -9.30
N ASN A 112 9.34 9.90 -9.07
CA ASN A 112 8.63 8.75 -8.51
C ASN A 112 9.10 8.51 -7.07
N VAL A 113 8.16 8.31 -6.16
CA VAL A 113 8.43 8.13 -4.73
C VAL A 113 7.91 6.78 -4.30
N VAL A 114 8.78 5.93 -3.75
CA VAL A 114 8.33 4.71 -3.06
C VAL A 114 8.00 5.07 -1.62
N GLY A 115 6.74 4.90 -1.25
CA GLY A 115 6.24 5.23 0.07
C GLY A 115 6.81 4.30 1.14
N ASN A 116 7.11 4.91 2.29
CA ASN A 116 7.74 4.27 3.43
C ASN A 116 6.95 4.46 4.73
N GLY A 117 5.70 4.95 4.66
CA GLY A 117 4.85 5.18 5.82
C GLY A 117 5.02 6.56 6.45
N SER A 118 5.93 7.39 5.92
CA SER A 118 6.19 8.75 6.41
C SER A 118 5.85 9.81 5.35
N PRO A 119 5.69 11.08 5.74
CA PRO A 119 5.53 12.17 4.77
C PRO A 119 6.74 12.26 3.84
N ALA A 120 6.50 12.28 2.53
CA ALA A 120 7.50 12.57 1.52
C ALA A 120 7.56 14.07 1.26
N VAL A 121 8.77 14.63 1.24
CA VAL A 121 9.03 16.04 0.89
C VAL A 121 9.70 16.06 -0.48
N ILE A 122 9.05 16.72 -1.43
CA ILE A 122 9.52 16.83 -2.81
C ILE A 122 9.91 18.26 -3.08
N THR A 123 11.12 18.43 -3.62
CA THR A 123 11.63 19.72 -4.06
C THR A 123 11.65 19.76 -5.58
N ASP A 124 11.13 20.84 -6.14
CA ASP A 124 11.09 21.14 -7.56
C ASP A 124 11.98 22.36 -7.85
N PRO A 125 13.24 22.16 -8.24
CA PRO A 125 14.14 23.25 -8.62
C PRO A 125 13.92 23.72 -10.06
N THR A 126 13.02 23.07 -10.81
CA THR A 126 12.86 23.29 -12.26
C THR A 126 11.77 24.30 -12.61
N ALA A 127 11.05 24.79 -11.60
CA ALA A 127 10.01 25.78 -11.79
C ALA A 127 10.60 27.12 -12.19
N THR A 128 10.14 27.67 -13.31
CA THR A 128 10.58 28.96 -13.86
C THR A 128 9.51 30.04 -13.74
N GLY A 129 8.27 29.66 -13.45
CA GLY A 129 7.12 30.55 -13.34
C GLY A 129 6.82 31.06 -11.92
N PRO A 130 5.96 32.09 -11.80
CA PRO A 130 5.48 32.59 -10.51
C PRO A 130 4.54 31.62 -9.79
N GLU A 131 4.03 30.61 -10.52
CA GLU A 131 3.14 29.57 -10.02
C GLU A 131 3.58 28.20 -10.54
N ARG A 132 3.19 27.16 -9.81
CA ARG A 132 3.47 25.77 -10.15
C ARG A 132 2.37 24.88 -9.60
N TYR A 133 1.86 24.00 -10.44
CA TYR A 133 0.74 23.12 -10.12
C TYR A 133 1.23 21.69 -10.03
N TYR A 134 0.76 20.96 -9.02
CA TYR A 134 1.15 19.58 -8.76
C TYR A 134 -0.04 18.65 -8.72
N ARG A 135 0.20 17.41 -9.15
CA ARG A 135 -0.73 16.31 -9.00
C ARG A 135 0.03 15.05 -8.62
N ILE A 136 -0.56 14.27 -7.73
CA ILE A 136 -0.05 12.95 -7.38
C ILE A 136 -0.93 11.91 -8.06
N GLU A 137 -0.28 10.95 -8.70
CA GLU A 137 -0.90 9.73 -9.21
C GLU A 137 -0.24 8.54 -8.53
N THR A 138 -0.96 7.43 -8.41
CA THR A 138 -0.39 6.18 -7.90
C THR A 138 -0.45 5.12 -8.96
N LEU A 139 0.60 4.32 -9.05
CA LEU A 139 0.51 3.04 -9.75
C LEU A 139 -0.25 2.08 -8.84
N PHE A 140 -1.43 1.63 -9.30
CA PHE A 140 -2.06 0.48 -8.67
C PHE A 140 -1.23 -0.76 -9.03
N PRO A 141 -0.79 -1.57 -8.05
CA PRO A 141 -0.29 -2.91 -8.33
C PRO A 141 -1.41 -3.84 -8.79
#